data_AF-A0A951U9X3-F1
#
_entry.id   AF-A0A951U9X3-F1
#
_cell.length_a   1.000
_cell.length_b   1.000
_cell.length_c   1.000
_cell.angle_alpha   90.00
_cell.angle_beta   90.00
_cell.angle_gamma   90.00
#
_symmetry.space_group_name_H-M   'P 1'
#
loop_
_entity.id
_entity.type
_entity.pdbx_description
1 polymer ?
#
loop_
_entity_poly.entity_id
_entity_poly.type
_entity_poly.pdbx_seq_one_letter_code
_entity_poly.pdbx_strand_id
1 'polypeptide(L)' 'MNEMILSQANAWGFPCACSVQGNCQVLPQQKTERWTLQLAGDRWLLLVGDVPQINLHPQEATVFLEHRRLSGENLEAVEF' A
#
# COMPACT_ATOMS: atom_id res chain seq x y z
N MET A 1 -8.88 -11.50 -6.38
CA MET A 1 -9.12 -10.19 -5.73
C MET A 1 -7.81 -9.56 -5.25
N ASN A 2 -6.93 -10.28 -4.52
CA ASN A 2 -5.63 -9.73 -4.09
C ASN A 2 -4.68 -9.37 -5.25
N GLU A 3 -4.71 -10.13 -6.34
CA GLU A 3 -3.98 -9.77 -7.57
C GLU A 3 -4.48 -8.47 -8.20
N MET A 4 -5.77 -8.15 -8.06
CA MET A 4 -6.32 -6.87 -8.53
C MET A 4 -5.76 -5.71 -7.71
N ILE A 5 -5.57 -5.88 -6.40
CA ILE A 5 -4.98 -4.85 -5.54
C ILE A 5 -3.52 -4.63 -5.90
N LEU A 6 -2.73 -5.69 -6.10
CA LEU A 6 -1.34 -5.57 -6.52
C LEU A 6 -1.21 -4.92 -7.91
N SER A 7 -2.06 -5.30 -8.85
CA SER A 7 -2.12 -4.69 -10.18
C SER A 7 -2.49 -3.21 -10.09
N GLN A 8 -3.51 -2.87 -9.30
CA GLN A 8 -3.95 -1.49 -9.08
C GLN A 8 -2.88 -0.65 -8.38
N ALA A 9 -2.21 -1.21 -7.35
CA ALA A 9 -1.13 -0.57 -6.63
C ALA A 9 0.05 -0.24 -7.56
N ASN A 10 0.47 -1.20 -8.39
CA ASN A 10 1.49 -0.98 -9.42
C ASN A 10 1.06 0.09 -10.43
N ALA A 11 -0.19 0.05 -10.91
CA ALA A 11 -0.73 1.06 -11.83
C ALA A 11 -0.78 2.46 -11.21
N TRP A 12 -0.96 2.56 -9.90
CA TRP A 12 -0.87 3.80 -9.13
C TRP A 12 0.55 4.19 -8.74
N GLY A 13 1.56 3.40 -9.10
CA GLY A 13 2.98 3.68 -8.85
C GLY A 13 3.49 3.24 -7.48
N PHE A 14 2.71 2.48 -6.70
CA PHE A 14 3.19 1.90 -5.45
C PHE A 14 4.12 0.72 -5.74
N PRO A 15 5.33 0.66 -5.15
CA PRO A 15 6.19 -0.50 -5.30
C PRO A 15 5.55 -1.74 -4.66
N CYS A 16 5.39 -2.80 -5.44
CA CYS A 16 4.93 -4.10 -4.95
C CYS A 16 6.09 -5.08 -4.86
N ALA A 17 6.20 -5.81 -3.75
CA ALA A 17 7.17 -6.88 -3.58
C ALA A 17 6.45 -8.18 -3.24
N CYS A 18 6.69 -9.24 -4.02
CA CYS A 18 6.20 -10.58 -3.73
C CYS A 18 7.38 -11.51 -3.52
N SER A 19 7.38 -12.24 -2.41
CA SER A 19 8.38 -13.25 -2.13
C SER A 19 8.03 -14.59 -2.78
N VAL A 20 9.03 -15.45 -2.94
CA VAL A 20 8.87 -16.83 -3.45
C VAL A 20 7.91 -17.67 -2.59
N GLN A 21 7.69 -17.26 -1.33
CA GLN A 21 6.78 -17.93 -0.39
C GLN A 21 5.32 -17.46 -0.54
N GLY A 22 5.02 -16.60 -1.51
CA GLY A 22 3.66 -16.08 -1.75
C GLY A 22 3.27 -14.90 -0.85
N ASN A 23 4.20 -14.37 -0.05
CA ASN A 23 3.97 -13.17 0.73
C ASN A 23 4.15 -11.96 -0.18
N CYS A 24 3.04 -11.31 -0.52
CA CYS A 24 3.05 -10.06 -1.29
C CYS A 24 2.84 -8.86 -0.36
N GLN A 25 3.49 -7.75 -0.68
CA GLN A 25 3.36 -6.50 0.04
C GLN A 25 3.38 -5.30 -0.90
N VAL A 26 2.69 -4.24 -0.50
CA VAL A 26 2.69 -2.93 -1.14
C VAL A 26 3.42 -1.96 -0.21
N LEU A 27 4.40 -1.27 -0.78
CA LEU A 27 5.28 -0.33 -0.09
C LEU A 27 4.82 1.11 -0.35
N PRO A 28 5.19 2.06 0.53
CA PRO A 28 4.87 3.45 0.31
C PRO A 28 5.72 4.00 -0.84
N GLN A 29 5.17 4.99 -1.55
CA GLN A 29 5.91 5.71 -2.60
C GLN A 29 6.99 6.62 -2.00
N GLN A 30 6.69 7.24 -0.86
CA GLN A 30 7.60 8.14 -0.17
C GLN A 30 8.41 7.39 0.88
N LYS A 31 9.74 7.58 0.87
CA LYS A 31 10.66 6.94 1.84
C LYS A 31 10.46 7.40 3.29
N THR A 32 9.78 8.53 3.49
CA THR A 32 9.44 9.08 4.81
C THR A 32 8.24 8.38 5.44
N GLU A 33 7.37 7.79 4.63
CA GLU A 33 6.26 6.99 5.12
C GLU A 33 6.77 5.63 5.57
N ARG A 34 6.24 5.16 6.70
CA ARG A 34 6.67 3.90 7.33
C ARG A 34 5.60 2.83 7.24
N TRP A 35 4.54 3.02 6.45
CA TRP A 35 3.48 2.01 6.35
C TRP A 35 3.81 0.95 5.31
N THR A 36 3.39 -0.30 5.54
CA THR A 36 3.47 -1.39 4.57
C THR A 36 2.15 -2.15 4.60
N LEU A 37 1.59 -2.47 3.44
CA LEU A 37 0.42 -3.35 3.34
C LEU A 37 0.89 -4.74 2.94
N GLN A 38 0.76 -5.71 3.83
CA GLN A 38 1.19 -7.10 3.59
C GLN A 38 -0.02 -8.02 3.43
N LEU A 39 0.00 -8.87 2.42
CA LEU A 39 -1.00 -9.92 2.25
C LEU A 39 -0.79 -11.01 3.30
N ALA A 40 -1.83 -11.24 4.12
CA ALA A 40 -1.87 -12.24 5.18
C ALA A 40 -3.14 -13.10 4.99
N GLY A 41 -3.00 -14.20 4.26
CA GLY A 41 -4.14 -15.04 3.87
C GLY A 41 -5.04 -14.34 2.83
N ASP A 42 -6.29 -14.09 3.20
CA ASP A 42 -7.29 -13.40 2.37
C ASP A 42 -7.40 -11.89 2.66
N ARG A 43 -6.66 -11.41 3.67
CA ARG A 43 -6.70 -10.03 4.16
C ARG A 43 -5.36 -9.33 4.02
N TRP A 44 -5.40 -8.01 4.16
CA TRP A 44 -4.25 -7.13 4.07
C TRP A 44 -3.91 -6.56 5.44
N LEU A 45 -2.77 -6.95 6.00
CA LEU A 45 -2.27 -6.41 7.24
C LEU A 45 -1.54 -5.10 6.99
N LEU A 46 -2.05 -4.02 7.57
CA LEU A 46 -1.33 -2.75 7.64
C LEU A 46 -0.29 -2.82 8.77
N LEU A 47 0.97 -2.66 8.38
CA LEU A 47 2.11 -2.49 9.26
C LEU A 47 2.50 -1.01 9.27
N VAL A 48 2.91 -0.48 10.43
CA VAL A 48 3.58 0.83 10.53
C VAL A 48 4.92 0.62 11.22
N GLY A 49 6.00 0.91 10.48
CA GLY A 49 7.31 0.32 10.69
C GLY A 49 7.21 -1.19 10.46
N ASP A 50 7.28 -1.93 11.56
CA ASP A 50 7.16 -3.39 11.59
C ASP A 50 6.07 -3.86 12.57
N VAL A 51 5.21 -2.93 13.03
CA VAL A 51 4.17 -3.23 14.01
C VAL A 51 2.81 -3.43 13.33
N PRO A 52 2.21 -4.63 13.43
CA PRO A 52 0.84 -4.90 13.00
C PRO A 52 -0.16 -3.93 13.62
N GLN A 53 -0.91 -3.21 12.79
CA GLN A 53 -1.94 -2.27 13.24
C GLN A 53 -3.34 -2.82 13.02
N ILE A 54 -3.70 -3.10 11.76
CA ILE A 54 -5.07 -3.45 11.37
C ILE A 54 -5.08 -4.44 10.21
N ASN A 55 -6.00 -5.39 10.26
CA ASN A 55 -6.31 -6.29 9.15
C ASN A 55 -7.46 -5.70 8.33
N LEU A 56 -7.18 -5.41 7.06
CA LEU A 56 -8.09 -4.82 6.10
C LEU A 56 -8.64 -5.88 5.16
N HIS A 57 -9.92 -5.74 4.83
CA HIS A 57 -10.48 -6.39 3.66
C HIS A 57 -9.87 -5.83 2.38
N PRO A 58 -9.91 -6.61 1.27
CA PRO A 58 -9.43 -6.15 -0.02
C PRO A 58 -9.94 -4.75 -0.43
N GLN A 59 -11.24 -4.47 -0.26
CA GLN A 59 -11.81 -3.16 -0.59
C GLN A 59 -11.23 -2.02 0.27
N GLU A 60 -11.04 -2.27 1.57
CA GLU A 60 -10.48 -1.29 2.50
C GLU A 60 -9.00 -1.01 2.19
N ALA A 61 -8.25 -2.02 1.79
CA ALA A 61 -6.88 -1.86 1.32
C ALA A 61 -6.80 -1.00 0.05
N THR A 62 -7.74 -1.17 -0.90
CA THR A 62 -7.83 -0.29 -2.08
C THR A 62 -8.11 1.16 -1.70
N VAL A 63 -9.07 1.41 -0.82
CA VAL A 63 -9.40 2.77 -0.35
C VAL A 63 -8.22 3.40 0.38
N PHE A 64 -7.51 2.63 1.21
CA PHE A 64 -6.28 3.09 1.86
C PHE A 64 -5.23 3.54 0.83
N LEU A 65 -4.97 2.72 -0.19
CA LEU A 65 -3.99 3.04 -1.23
C LEU A 65 -4.39 4.26 -2.06
N GLU A 66 -5.68 4.39 -2.38
CA GLU A 66 -6.21 5.57 -3.07
C GLU A 66 -5.98 6.85 -2.27
N HIS A 67 -6.28 6.83 -0.96
CA HIS A 67 -6.05 7.97 -0.08
C HIS A 67 -4.57 8.35 -0.01
N ARG A 68 -3.67 7.35 0.02
CA ARG A 68 -2.21 7.58 0.01
C ARG A 68 -1.73 8.20 -1.29
N ARG A 69 -2.27 7.77 -2.42
CA ARG A 69 -1.98 8.36 -3.73
C ARG A 69 -2.30 9.85 -3.74
N LEU A 70 -3.52 10.21 -3.34
CA LEU A 70 -3.99 11.60 -3.30
C LEU A 70 -3.24 12.48 -2.29
N SER A 71 -2.78 11.89 -1.19
CA SER A 71 -1.99 12.63 -0.19
C SER A 71 -0.57 12.93 -0.67
N GLY A 72 -0.03 12.12 -1.59
CA GLY A 72 1.29 12.33 -2.20
C GLY A 72 1.30 13.38 -3.31
N GLU A 73 0.18 13.60 -3.99
CA GLU A 73 0.05 14.57 -5.11
C GLU A 73 0.02 16.05 -4.67
N ASN A 74 -0.04 16.34 -3.36
CA ASN A 74 -0.34 17.69 -2.84
C ASN A 74 0.88 18.53 -2.41
N LEU A 75 2.11 18.16 -2.78
CA LEU A 75 3.33 18.88 -2.33
C LEU A 75 4.16 19.56 -3.43
N GLU A 76 3.75 19.51 -4.71
CA GLU A 76 4.48 20.19 -5.80
C GLU A 76 3.81 21.48 -6.33
N ALA A 77 2.70 21.94 -5.73
CA ALA A 77 1.94 23.08 -6.24
C ALA A 77 2.00 24.35 -5.36
N VAL A 78 3.15 24.65 -4.75
CA VAL A 78 3.40 25.98 -4.14
C VAL A 78 4.83 26.43 -4.45
N GLU A 79 5.04 26.92 -5.67
CA GLU A 79 6.12 27.88 -5.93
C GLU A 79 5.53 29.30 -5.85
N PHE A 80 6.18 30.14 -5.02
CA PHE A 80 5.84 31.55 -4.78
C PHE A 80 6.24 32.45 -5.95
#